data_AF-A0A0Q0I5M3-F1
#
_entry.id   AF-A0A0Q0I5M3-F1
#
_cell.length_a   1.000
_cell.length_b   1.000
_cell.length_c   1.000
_cell.angle_alpha   90.00
_cell.angle_beta   90.00
_cell.angle_gamma   90.00
#
_symmetry.space_group_name_H-M   'P 1'
#
loop_
_entity.id
_entity.type
_entity.pdbx_description
1 polymer ?
#
loop_
_entity_poly.entity_id
_entity_poly.type
_entity_poly.pdbx_seq_one_letter_code
_entity_poly.pdbx_strand_id
1 'polypeptide(L)'
;MSRRGEGWFNIPLSGPHPAWQSAFFTSGKEALMRSFDFKQLDVFSDQPLLGNPLAVVLGAEGLTDEQMAAFARWTNLSETTFLLKPTDPRADYRVRIFTTLEELPFAGHPTLGSCHAWLESGGVARGEEIIQE
;
A
#
# COMPACT_ATOMS: atom_id res chain seq x y z
N MET A 1 19.15 -24.45 -2.90
CA MET A 1 20.01 -23.51 -2.13
C MET A 1 21.12 -24.33 -1.47
N SER A 2 22.35 -23.81 -1.40
CA SER A 2 23.46 -24.45 -0.66
C SER A 2 24.11 -23.44 0.28
N ARG A 3 24.64 -23.90 1.41
CA ARG A 3 25.35 -23.06 2.39
C ARG A 3 26.80 -22.91 1.95
N ARG A 4 27.35 -21.69 2.00
CA ARG A 4 28.77 -21.43 1.75
C ARG A 4 29.39 -20.97 3.07
N GLY A 5 30.23 -21.80 3.69
CA GLY A 5 30.95 -21.43 4.92
C GLY A 5 30.06 -20.80 6.02
N GLU A 6 30.62 -19.88 6.80
CA GLU A 6 29.89 -19.23 7.89
C GLU A 6 28.82 -18.25 7.38
N GLY A 7 27.54 -18.64 7.53
CA GLY A 7 26.40 -17.72 7.46
C GLY A 7 25.82 -17.41 6.08
N TRP A 8 26.51 -17.70 4.97
CA TRP A 8 26.06 -17.31 3.63
C TRP A 8 25.25 -18.40 2.92
N PHE A 9 24.23 -17.98 2.18
CA PHE A 9 23.43 -18.84 1.29
C PHE A 9 23.75 -18.53 -0.18
N ASN A 10 24.01 -19.56 -0.98
CA ASN A 10 24.06 -19.42 -2.43
C ASN A 10 22.66 -19.54 -3.02
N ILE A 11 22.20 -18.48 -3.70
CA ILE A 11 20.97 -18.47 -4.50
C ILE A 11 21.38 -18.62 -5.98
N PRO A 12 21.21 -19.80 -6.58
CA PRO A 12 21.63 -20.03 -7.97
C PRO A 12 20.72 -19.26 -8.94
N LEU A 13 21.35 -18.46 -9.82
CA LEU A 13 20.65 -17.70 -10.88
C LEU A 13 20.44 -18.53 -12.16
N SER A 14 21.19 -19.61 -12.34
CA SER A 14 21.20 -20.44 -13.56
C SER A 14 20.68 -21.85 -13.30
N GLY A 15 19.96 -22.42 -14.28
CA GLY A 15 19.38 -23.76 -14.26
C GLY A 15 17.94 -23.76 -14.81
N PRO A 16 17.41 -24.89 -15.31
CA PRO A 16 16.02 -24.96 -15.75
C PRO A 16 15.11 -24.78 -14.52
N HIS A 17 14.51 -23.60 -14.40
CA HIS A 17 13.58 -23.21 -13.34
C HIS A 17 14.15 -23.32 -11.91
N PRO A 18 14.95 -22.34 -11.44
CA PRO A 18 15.44 -22.32 -10.07
C PRO A 18 14.28 -22.40 -9.07
N ALA A 19 14.24 -23.44 -8.23
CA ALA A 19 13.11 -23.74 -7.34
C ALA A 19 12.69 -22.58 -6.40
N TRP A 20 13.60 -21.64 -6.14
CA TRP A 20 13.31 -20.45 -5.35
C TRP A 20 12.46 -19.42 -6.10
N GLN A 21 12.50 -19.39 -7.44
CA GLN A 21 11.63 -18.52 -8.24
C GLN A 21 10.17 -18.97 -8.13
N SER A 22 9.93 -20.27 -8.03
CA SER A 22 8.60 -20.84 -7.78
C SER A 22 8.06 -20.56 -6.37
N ALA A 23 8.90 -20.08 -5.44
CA ALA A 23 8.47 -19.67 -4.11
C ALA A 23 7.78 -18.29 -4.10
N PHE A 24 7.90 -17.55 -5.20
CA PHE A 24 7.11 -16.34 -5.44
C PHE A 24 5.89 -16.73 -6.27
N PHE A 25 4.70 -16.45 -5.74
CA PHE A 25 3.48 -16.60 -6.52
C PHE A 25 3.43 -15.52 -7.60
N THR A 26 3.81 -15.87 -8.83
CA THR A 26 3.46 -15.12 -10.02
C THR A 26 2.36 -15.90 -10.73
N SER A 27 1.10 -15.56 -10.48
CA SER A 27 -0.01 -16.10 -11.29
C SER A 27 0.28 -15.81 -12.76
N GLY A 28 0.28 -16.87 -13.59
CA GLY A 28 0.15 -16.91 -15.05
C GLY A 28 0.84 -15.82 -15.87
N LYS A 29 1.78 -16.22 -16.75
CA LYS A 29 2.34 -15.41 -17.86
C LYS A 29 1.46 -14.20 -18.21
N GLU A 30 1.89 -12.99 -17.85
CA GLU A 30 1.23 -11.72 -18.18
C GLU A 30 -0.18 -11.46 -17.63
N ALA A 31 -0.54 -12.00 -16.46
CA ALA A 31 -1.46 -11.23 -15.60
C ALA A 31 -0.69 -9.96 -15.18
N LEU A 32 -0.82 -8.90 -15.99
CA LEU A 32 -0.18 -7.58 -15.86
C LEU A 32 0.19 -7.33 -14.41
N MET A 33 1.48 -7.44 -14.06
CA MET A 33 1.95 -7.32 -12.69
C MET A 33 1.61 -5.90 -12.23
N ARG A 34 0.46 -5.73 -11.55
CA ARG A 34 -0.04 -4.42 -11.14
C ARG A 34 0.80 -4.00 -9.96
N SER A 35 1.80 -3.17 -10.24
CA SER A 35 2.58 -2.48 -9.22
C SER A 35 1.77 -1.29 -8.73
N PHE A 36 1.70 -1.16 -7.41
CA PHE A 36 1.14 0.01 -6.74
C PHE A 36 2.27 0.68 -5.98
N ASP A 37 2.30 2.00 -5.98
CA ASP A 37 3.17 2.73 -5.07
C ASP A 37 2.63 2.57 -3.65
N PHE A 38 3.54 2.34 -2.72
CA PHE A 38 3.23 2.10 -1.32
C PHE A 38 4.05 3.03 -0.44
N LYS A 39 3.39 3.67 0.52
CA LYS A 39 4.03 4.47 1.56
C LYS A 39 3.62 3.95 2.93
N GLN A 40 4.60 3.78 3.81
CA GLN A 40 4.36 3.56 5.23
C GLN A 40 4.78 4.82 5.98
N LEU A 41 3.85 5.40 6.73
CA LEU A 41 4.00 6.71 7.36
C LEU A 41 3.89 6.59 8.88
N ASP A 42 4.61 7.44 9.61
CA ASP A 42 4.35 7.75 11.01
C ASP A 42 3.47 9.00 11.09
N VAL A 43 2.18 8.85 11.36
CA VAL A 43 1.28 10.01 11.54
C VAL A 43 1.49 10.59 12.94
N PHE A 44 1.45 11.92 13.06
CA PHE A 44 1.67 12.67 14.31
C PHE A 44 3.09 12.64 14.90
N SER A 45 4.10 12.26 14.12
CA SER A 45 5.50 12.34 14.52
C SER A 45 6.36 12.83 13.36
N ASP A 46 7.35 13.65 13.66
CA ASP A 46 8.46 13.99 12.76
C ASP A 46 9.70 13.09 12.99
N GLN A 47 9.64 12.24 14.01
CA GLN A 47 10.64 11.22 14.34
C GLN A 47 10.18 9.86 13.79
N PRO A 48 11.03 9.15 13.03
CA PRO A 48 10.73 7.80 12.55
C PRO A 48 10.40 6.84 13.70
N LEU A 49 9.40 5.99 13.48
CA LEU A 49 8.92 4.91 14.36
C LEU A 49 8.31 5.37 15.69
N LEU A 50 7.98 6.65 15.83
CA LEU A 50 7.38 7.22 17.04
C LEU A 50 5.97 7.81 16.80
N GLY A 51 5.40 7.62 15.62
CA GLY A 51 4.04 8.05 15.30
C GLY A 51 3.02 6.93 15.37
N ASN A 52 1.83 7.19 14.82
CA ASN A 52 0.84 6.17 14.54
C ASN A 52 1.04 5.63 13.12
N PRO A 53 1.44 4.36 12.96
CA PRO A 53 1.84 3.83 11.66
C PRO A 53 0.63 3.68 10.72
N LEU A 54 0.79 4.14 9.48
CA LEU A 54 -0.21 4.04 8.44
C LEU A 54 0.38 3.47 7.15
N ALA A 55 -0.24 2.43 6.62
CA ALA A 55 0.02 1.95 5.26
C ALA A 55 -0.87 2.69 4.26
N VAL A 56 -0.30 3.22 3.18
CA VAL A 56 -1.02 3.92 2.11
C VAL A 56 -0.65 3.30 0.77
N VAL A 57 -1.65 2.79 0.05
CA VAL A 57 -1.54 2.28 -1.32
C VAL A 57 -2.06 3.34 -2.28
N LEU A 58 -1.23 3.75 -3.24
CA LEU A 58 -1.56 4.78 -4.23
C LEU A 58 -2.07 4.17 -5.53
N GLY A 59 -3.01 4.87 -6.19
CA GLY A 59 -3.55 4.45 -7.49
C GLY A 59 -4.21 3.07 -7.40
N ALA A 60 -4.98 2.85 -6.33
CA ALA A 60 -5.54 1.56 -5.96
C ALA A 60 -6.76 1.16 -6.83
N GLU A 61 -6.94 1.79 -8.00
CA GLU A 61 -8.02 1.45 -8.92
C GLU A 61 -7.98 -0.05 -9.26
N GLY A 62 -9.14 -0.66 -9.45
CA GLY A 62 -9.24 -2.07 -9.85
C GLY A 62 -8.77 -3.10 -8.82
N LEU A 63 -8.41 -2.71 -7.59
CA LEU A 63 -8.44 -3.63 -6.46
C LEU A 63 -9.89 -3.86 -6.05
N THR A 64 -10.26 -5.11 -5.79
CA THR A 64 -11.56 -5.44 -5.19
C THR A 64 -11.52 -5.21 -3.68
N ASP A 65 -12.70 -5.14 -3.07
CA ASP A 65 -12.88 -4.99 -1.62
C ASP A 65 -12.17 -6.12 -0.86
N GLU A 66 -12.25 -7.34 -1.36
CA GLU A 66 -11.59 -8.50 -0.76
C GLU A 66 -10.07 -8.38 -0.84
N GLN A 67 -9.54 -7.83 -1.94
CA GLN A 67 -8.10 -7.59 -2.10
C GLN A 67 -7.61 -6.49 -1.17
N MET A 68 -8.35 -5.39 -1.04
CA MET A 68 -8.04 -4.32 -0.10
C MET A 68 -8.05 -4.82 1.35
N ALA A 69 -9.08 -5.56 1.74
CA ALA A 69 -9.18 -6.16 3.06
C ALA A 69 -8.08 -7.22 3.31
N ALA A 70 -7.73 -8.02 2.30
CA ALA A 70 -6.62 -8.97 2.40
C ALA A 70 -5.27 -8.26 2.58
N PHE A 71 -5.05 -7.15 1.88
CA PHE A 71 -3.86 -6.34 2.03
C PHE A 71 -3.79 -5.70 3.42
N ALA A 72 -4.89 -5.14 3.94
CA ALA A 72 -4.95 -4.58 5.29
C ALA A 72 -4.65 -5.64 6.37
N ARG A 73 -5.14 -6.88 6.20
CA ARG A 73 -4.75 -8.00 7.08
C ARG A 73 -3.28 -8.36 6.96
N TRP A 74 -2.72 -8.28 5.75
CA TRP A 74 -1.31 -8.60 5.49
C TRP A 74 -0.34 -7.55 6.06
N THR A 75 -0.68 -6.27 6.00
CA THR A 75 0.11 -5.21 6.65
C THR A 75 0.04 -5.28 8.17
N ASN A 76 -1.09 -5.74 8.71
CA ASN A 76 -1.33 -5.89 10.14
C ASN A 76 -1.03 -4.60 10.93
N LEU A 77 -1.34 -3.46 10.32
CA LEU A 77 -1.40 -2.16 10.99
C LEU A 77 -2.83 -1.89 11.46
N SER A 78 -3.00 -0.90 12.35
CA SER A 78 -4.33 -0.47 12.82
C SER A 78 -5.24 -0.15 11.64
N GLU A 79 -4.71 0.57 10.64
CA GLU A 79 -5.41 0.91 9.41
C GLU A 79 -4.46 0.86 8.20
N THR A 80 -5.04 0.60 7.03
CA THR A 80 -4.44 0.73 5.71
C THR A 80 -5.39 1.53 4.83
N THR A 81 -4.86 2.52 4.11
CA THR A 81 -5.65 3.31 3.17
C THR A 81 -5.30 3.03 1.72
N PHE A 82 -6.30 3.23 0.86
CA PHE A 82 -6.21 3.06 -0.58
C PHE A 82 -6.66 4.37 -1.22
N LEU A 83 -5.73 5.05 -1.90
CA LEU A 83 -6.03 6.28 -2.65
C LEU A 83 -6.56 5.91 -4.04
N LEU A 84 -7.68 6.53 -4.41
CA LEU A 84 -8.36 6.33 -5.68
C LEU A 84 -8.70 7.69 -6.30
N LYS A 85 -8.97 7.67 -7.61
CA LYS A 85 -9.70 8.76 -8.26
C LYS A 85 -11.04 9.01 -7.57
N PRO A 86 -11.40 10.28 -7.34
CA PRO A 86 -12.69 10.62 -6.77
C PRO A 86 -13.82 10.29 -7.73
N THR A 87 -14.97 9.94 -7.18
CA THR A 87 -16.23 9.79 -7.92
C THR A 87 -17.05 11.07 -7.88
N ASP A 88 -16.93 11.87 -6.81
CA ASP A 88 -17.52 13.22 -6.74
C ASP A 88 -16.59 14.24 -7.41
N PRO A 89 -17.05 15.02 -8.40
CA PRO A 89 -16.23 16.03 -9.08
C PRO A 89 -15.77 17.16 -8.14
N ARG A 90 -16.34 17.29 -6.94
CA ARG A 90 -15.91 18.28 -5.94
C ARG A 90 -14.72 17.80 -5.11
N ALA A 91 -14.46 16.49 -5.05
CA ALA A 91 -13.32 15.95 -4.31
C ALA A 91 -12.03 15.98 -5.13
N ASP A 92 -10.91 16.18 -4.43
CA ASP A 92 -9.56 16.13 -4.99
C ASP A 92 -9.09 14.68 -5.15
N TYR A 93 -9.37 13.85 -4.15
CA TYR A 93 -9.09 12.42 -4.14
C TYR A 93 -10.14 11.66 -3.34
N ARG A 94 -10.22 10.35 -3.56
CA ARG A 94 -10.99 9.44 -2.72
C ARG A 94 -10.07 8.55 -1.92
N VAL A 95 -10.45 8.26 -0.69
CA VAL A 95 -9.76 7.27 0.14
C VAL A 95 -10.73 6.19 0.60
N ARG A 96 -10.26 4.94 0.66
CA ARG A 96 -10.91 3.87 1.41
C ARG A 96 -10.01 3.46 2.56
N ILE A 97 -10.59 3.26 3.74
CA ILE A 97 -9.85 3.01 4.98
C ILE A 97 -10.24 1.64 5.50
N PHE A 98 -9.29 0.74 5.62
CA PHE A 98 -9.51 -0.61 6.13
C PHE A 98 -8.73 -0.83 7.41
N THR A 99 -9.39 -1.41 8.41
CA THR A 99 -8.71 -2.14 9.49
C THR A 99 -8.39 -3.56 9.02
N THR A 100 -7.82 -4.38 9.89
CA THR A 100 -7.67 -5.82 9.64
C THR A 100 -9.02 -6.58 9.59
N LEU A 101 -10.10 -5.97 10.07
CA LEU A 101 -11.41 -6.62 10.24
C LEU A 101 -12.46 -6.12 9.25
N GLU A 102 -12.51 -4.81 9.02
CA GLU A 102 -13.57 -4.15 8.24
C GLU A 102 -13.12 -2.84 7.61
N GLU A 103 -13.92 -2.34 6.68
CA GLU A 103 -13.79 -0.99 6.14
C GLU A 103 -14.44 0.04 7.07
N LEU A 104 -13.74 1.15 7.31
CA LEU A 104 -14.25 2.28 8.07
C LEU A 104 -14.71 3.38 7.13
N PRO A 105 -15.87 4.02 7.39
CA PRO A 105 -16.31 5.17 6.62
C PRO A 105 -15.44 6.42 6.86
N PHE A 106 -14.74 6.47 8.00
CA PHE A 106 -13.87 7.59 8.37
C PHE A 106 -12.92 7.19 9.51
N ALA A 107 -11.72 7.77 9.52
CA ALA A 107 -10.81 7.76 10.65
C ALA A 107 -9.86 8.98 10.60
N GLY A 108 -9.51 9.52 11.78
CA GLY A 108 -8.75 10.78 11.89
C GLY A 108 -7.32 10.70 11.35
N HIS A 109 -6.46 9.89 11.96
CA HIS A 109 -5.06 9.79 11.52
C HIS A 109 -4.90 9.22 10.09
N PRO A 110 -5.74 8.27 9.62
CA PRO A 110 -5.68 7.81 8.24
C PRO A 110 -6.04 8.90 7.23
N THR A 111 -6.97 9.79 7.56
CA THR A 111 -7.32 10.96 6.72
C THR A 111 -6.11 11.88 6.55
N LEU A 112 -5.44 12.26 7.65
CA LEU A 112 -4.27 13.15 7.60
C LEU A 112 -3.08 12.50 6.87
N GLY A 113 -2.78 11.24 7.18
CA GLY A 113 -1.69 10.51 6.54
C GLY A 113 -1.94 10.28 5.05
N SER A 114 -3.18 10.01 4.64
CA SER A 114 -3.54 9.82 3.23
C SER A 114 -3.47 11.13 2.44
N CYS A 115 -3.91 12.25 3.03
CA CYS A 115 -3.76 13.57 2.43
C CYS A 115 -2.28 13.92 2.21
N HIS A 116 -1.44 13.69 3.22
CA HIS A 116 0.01 13.90 3.10
C HIS A 116 0.62 13.01 2.01
N ALA A 117 0.29 11.71 1.97
CA ALA A 117 0.75 10.79 0.94
C ALA A 117 0.33 11.22 -0.47
N TRP A 118 -0.90 11.72 -0.63
CA TRP A 118 -1.44 12.19 -1.90
C TRP A 118 -0.68 13.43 -2.39
N LEU A 119 -0.45 14.42 -1.53
CA LEU A 119 0.35 15.62 -1.85
C LEU A 119 1.79 15.26 -2.24
N GLU A 120 2.46 14.41 -1.46
CA GLU A 120 3.82 13.93 -1.73
C GLU A 120 3.94 13.13 -3.02
N SER A 121 2.81 12.70 -3.60
CA SER A 121 2.76 11.95 -4.85
C SER A 121 2.30 12.80 -6.03
N GLY A 122 2.31 14.13 -5.86
CA GLY A 122 1.97 15.10 -6.91
C GLY A 122 0.49 15.49 -6.94
N GLY A 123 -0.28 15.18 -5.89
CA GLY A 123 -1.61 15.71 -5.71
C GLY A 123 -1.62 17.24 -5.67
N VAL A 124 -2.57 17.86 -6.36
CA VAL A 124 -2.73 19.32 -6.42
C VAL A 124 -4.15 19.66 -6.06
N ALA A 125 -4.33 20.46 -5.00
CA ALA A 125 -5.63 20.94 -4.56
C ALA A 125 -6.30 21.76 -5.67
N ARG A 126 -7.61 21.56 -5.88
CA ARG A 126 -8.40 22.34 -6.85
C ARG A 126 -8.82 23.71 -6.33
N GLY A 127 -8.74 23.93 -5.02
CA GLY A 127 -9.16 25.17 -4.36
C GLY A 127 -8.29 25.51 -3.15
N GLU A 128 -8.84 26.31 -2.24
CA GLU A 128 -8.16 26.74 -1.00
C GLU A 128 -8.09 25.61 0.04
N GLU A 129 -8.98 24.62 -0.07
CA GLU A 129 -9.05 23.44 0.78
C GLU A 129 -8.87 22.16 -0.05
N ILE A 130 -8.32 21.12 0.59
CA ILE A 130 -8.26 19.78 0.02
C ILE A 130 -9.51 19.02 0.45
N ILE A 131 -10.29 18.55 -0.51
CA ILE A 131 -11.54 17.82 -0.30
C ILE A 131 -11.30 16.32 -0.52
N GLN A 132 -11.41 15.56 0.56
CA GLN A 132 -11.39 14.09 0.54
C GLN A 132 -12.80 13.53 0.39
N GLU A 133 -12.96 12.59 -0.54
CA GLU A 133 -14.10 11.66 -0.60
C GLU A 133 -13.83 10.38 0.21
#